data_AF-A0A9P1CQ23-F1
#
_entry.id   AF-A0A9P1CQ23-F1
#
_cell.length_a   1.000
_cell.length_b   1.000
_cell.length_c   1.000
_cell.angle_alpha   90.00
_cell.angle_beta   90.00
_cell.angle_gamma   90.00
#
_symmetry.space_group_name_H-M   'P 1'
#
loop_
_entity.id
_entity.type
_entity.pdbx_description
1 polymer ?
#
loop_
_entity_poly.entity_id
_entity_poly.type
_entity_poly.pdbx_seq_one_letter_code
_entity_poly.pdbx_strand_id
1 'polypeptide(L)'
;MQLRLAVVSALLLTIQGVDAVSSQRVASAGSKSGTGNPWFSLLTKSWALAGESEPDQTKGLDDLAKNIVELAKSGAPDETMVNAVESIRAIVHDMKAAVNDSHALAQQQINQKAKAVASCQVPPHTDSDYLDRAIIHGENSIENVMTCRAEEVPPYDAWKACEAEKARCSNTTECCAALVQPNKYCLNPGTAPSPLPFEATCEGTSRCKDEDVTTKLAFFKEKLAELDAAEKACEDSRKGCKESYDCESLKTIWETQRTWCNRNHTNFEQGYCDLATSLEAKWDSYYHCYDTNFNALYEEEYTQMAQLPGREQEWRALLRIDSLLGALTSSDATKALQACIDKKYTHEDWAHLELMYPTYDASFTPRAHCTEELQEPGTSIFSQTWYSSKSRDYGAHAFLLIPKSLSTYGCVSGISSHYCPRVSDATALLTVSKKVSPGHRSKAKHVQHPATRPTRL
;
A
#
# COMPACT_ATOMS: atom_id res chain seq x y z
N MET A 1 -4.61 37.10 6.78
CA MET A 1 -5.35 38.11 7.58
C MET A 1 -5.63 39.42 6.81
N GLN A 2 -4.77 39.86 5.89
CA GLN A 2 -5.02 41.06 5.04
C GLN A 2 -6.26 40.96 4.12
N LEU A 3 -6.72 39.75 3.78
CA LEU A 3 -7.93 39.54 2.97
C LEU A 3 -9.25 39.78 3.74
N ARG A 4 -9.21 39.80 5.08
CA ARG A 4 -10.40 39.93 5.94
C ARG A 4 -10.83 41.40 6.16
N LEU A 5 -9.94 42.38 5.97
CA LEU A 5 -10.32 43.80 5.97
C LEU A 5 -11.04 44.22 4.68
N ALA A 6 -10.74 43.60 3.54
CA ALA A 6 -11.32 43.99 2.25
C ALA A 6 -12.83 43.68 2.14
N VAL A 7 -13.30 42.60 2.77
CA VAL A 7 -14.72 42.19 2.70
C VAL A 7 -15.61 43.06 3.60
N VAL A 8 -15.10 43.51 4.76
CA VAL A 8 -15.83 44.43 5.65
C VAL A 8 -15.81 45.86 5.08
N SER A 9 -14.72 46.29 4.43
CA SER A 9 -14.69 47.57 3.70
C SER A 9 -15.54 47.57 2.42
N ALA A 10 -15.68 46.42 1.73
CA ALA A 10 -16.54 46.32 0.54
C ALA A 10 -18.04 46.34 0.89
N LEU A 11 -18.44 45.79 2.04
CA LEU A 11 -19.84 45.80 2.48
C LEU A 11 -20.32 47.21 2.92
N LEU A 12 -19.40 48.05 3.39
CA LEU A 12 -19.66 49.46 3.74
C LEU A 12 -19.74 50.40 2.52
N LEU A 13 -19.17 50.01 1.37
CA LEU A 13 -19.19 50.81 0.13
C LEU A 13 -20.45 50.59 -0.74
N THR A 14 -21.24 49.55 -0.51
CA THR A 14 -22.47 49.26 -1.27
C THR A 14 -23.74 49.94 -0.76
N ILE A 15 -23.68 50.68 0.36
CA ILE A 15 -24.84 51.36 0.96
C ILE A 15 -24.90 52.86 0.60
N GLN A 16 -23.87 53.42 -0.04
CA GLN A 16 -23.89 54.80 -0.54
C GLN A 16 -23.83 54.84 -2.07
N GLY A 17 -24.99 54.66 -2.69
CA GLY A 17 -25.18 55.00 -4.10
C GLY A 17 -26.25 56.06 -4.25
N VAL A 18 -25.86 57.34 -4.33
CA VAL A 18 -26.37 58.37 -5.26
C VAL A 18 -25.33 59.51 -5.35
N ASP A 19 -24.94 59.80 -6.60
CA ASP A 19 -24.27 60.96 -7.19
C ASP A 19 -22.82 61.35 -6.82
N ALA A 20 -21.92 60.98 -7.74
CA ALA A 20 -20.63 61.60 -7.93
C ALA A 20 -20.78 62.89 -8.77
N VAL A 21 -20.50 64.05 -8.15
CA VAL A 21 -20.03 65.25 -8.86
C VAL A 21 -18.74 65.75 -8.21
N SER A 22 -17.72 65.82 -9.07
CA SER A 22 -16.42 66.49 -8.97
C SER A 22 -16.34 67.77 -8.12
N SER A 23 -15.32 67.90 -7.27
CA SER A 23 -14.29 68.96 -7.39
C SER A 23 -13.31 69.01 -6.20
N GLN A 24 -12.04 69.30 -6.52
CA GLN A 24 -11.02 69.80 -5.60
C GLN A 24 -11.44 71.13 -4.95
N ARG A 25 -11.20 71.32 -3.64
CA ARG A 25 -10.40 72.42 -3.04
C ARG A 25 -10.64 72.59 -1.53
N VAL A 26 -9.50 72.77 -0.86
CA VAL A 26 -9.20 73.37 0.45
C VAL A 26 -10.29 74.21 1.13
N ALA A 27 -10.55 73.94 2.41
CA ALA A 27 -10.86 74.97 3.40
C ALA A 27 -10.44 74.52 4.80
N SER A 28 -9.35 75.13 5.30
CA SER A 28 -9.08 75.29 6.72
C SER A 28 -10.22 76.09 7.36
N ALA A 29 -11.03 75.44 8.19
CA ALA A 29 -11.99 76.11 9.06
C ALA A 29 -11.73 75.65 10.50
N GLY A 30 -11.17 76.55 11.30
CA GLY A 30 -11.11 76.39 12.74
C GLY A 30 -12.53 76.31 13.29
N SER A 31 -12.87 75.16 13.86
CA SER A 31 -14.06 74.99 14.66
C SER A 31 -13.67 74.83 16.13
N LYS A 32 -14.38 75.57 16.96
CA LYS A 32 -14.11 75.84 18.37
C LYS A 32 -14.03 74.55 19.18
N SER A 33 -13.13 74.55 20.15
CA SER A 33 -13.01 73.56 21.22
C SER A 33 -14.31 73.49 22.03
N GLY A 34 -15.24 72.65 21.61
CA GLY A 34 -16.19 72.05 22.54
C GLY A 34 -15.40 71.03 23.37
N THR A 35 -15.51 71.11 24.69
CA THR A 35 -15.05 70.05 25.60
C THR A 35 -15.64 68.74 25.12
N GLY A 36 -14.81 67.94 24.42
CA GLY A 36 -15.22 66.65 23.88
C GLY A 36 -15.70 65.79 25.03
N ASN A 37 -16.91 65.23 24.88
CA ASN A 37 -17.47 64.32 25.87
C ASN A 37 -16.42 63.21 26.12
N PRO A 38 -15.90 63.05 27.37
CA PRO A 38 -14.83 62.10 27.67
C PRO A 38 -15.14 60.67 27.22
N TRP A 39 -16.44 60.34 27.09
CA TRP A 39 -16.95 59.12 26.49
C TRP A 39 -16.46 58.86 25.04
N PHE A 40 -16.47 59.87 24.16
CA PHE A 40 -16.04 59.68 22.75
C PHE A 40 -14.53 59.51 22.63
N SER A 41 -13.75 60.17 23.48
CA SER A 41 -12.29 60.00 23.53
C SER A 41 -11.89 58.58 23.98
N LEU A 42 -12.63 58.00 24.92
CA LEU A 42 -12.41 56.63 25.39
C LEU A 42 -12.73 55.59 24.32
N LEU A 43 -13.79 55.82 23.53
CA LEU A 43 -14.16 54.96 22.40
C LEU A 43 -13.10 54.97 21.31
N THR A 44 -12.65 56.13 20.87
CA THR A 44 -11.65 56.21 19.78
C THR A 44 -10.31 55.52 20.10
N LYS A 45 -9.89 55.47 21.38
CA LYS A 45 -8.67 54.76 21.81
C LYS A 45 -8.84 53.25 21.95
N SER A 46 -10.02 52.79 22.33
CA SER A 46 -10.32 51.36 22.47
C SER A 46 -10.57 50.67 21.12
N TRP A 47 -10.81 51.44 20.05
CA TRP A 47 -11.11 50.91 18.71
C TRP A 47 -9.86 50.74 17.83
N ALA A 48 -8.72 51.32 18.21
CA ALA A 48 -7.44 51.12 17.53
C ALA A 48 -6.88 49.69 17.67
N LEU A 49 -7.51 48.84 18.50
CA LEU A 49 -7.09 47.48 18.84
C LEU A 49 -7.55 46.40 17.86
N ALA A 50 -8.43 46.75 16.91
CA ALA A 50 -8.85 45.85 15.83
C ALA A 50 -7.73 45.69 14.78
N GLY A 51 -6.65 45.00 15.14
CA GLY A 51 -5.52 44.72 14.24
C GLY A 51 -4.16 44.55 14.93
N GLU A 52 -4.08 44.74 16.25
CA GLU A 52 -2.83 44.55 17.00
C GLU A 52 -2.59 43.08 17.38
N SER A 53 -1.37 42.77 17.82
CA SER A 53 -1.00 41.42 18.23
C SER A 53 -1.78 40.99 19.48
N GLU A 54 -1.99 39.68 19.68
CA GLU A 54 -2.70 39.09 20.84
C GLU A 54 -2.33 39.71 22.22
N PRO A 55 -1.03 39.97 22.55
CA PRO A 55 -0.66 40.65 23.79
C PRO A 55 -1.05 42.13 23.87
N ASP A 56 -1.22 42.81 22.74
CA ASP A 56 -1.62 44.22 22.68
C ASP A 56 -3.15 44.36 22.77
N GLN A 57 -3.90 43.47 22.11
CA GLN A 57 -5.36 43.41 22.22
C GLN A 57 -5.85 43.24 23.66
N THR A 58 -5.16 42.38 24.41
CA THR A 58 -5.48 42.09 25.81
C THR A 58 -5.19 43.26 26.73
N LYS A 59 -4.10 43.99 26.47
CA LYS A 59 -3.79 45.24 27.17
C LYS A 59 -4.86 46.32 26.92
N GLY A 60 -5.33 46.46 25.68
CA GLY A 60 -6.37 47.44 25.37
C GLY A 60 -7.74 47.13 25.95
N LEU A 61 -8.12 45.85 26.01
CA LEU A 61 -9.34 45.41 26.69
C LEU A 61 -9.27 45.67 28.20
N ASP A 62 -8.11 45.45 28.83
CA ASP A 62 -7.88 45.78 30.24
C ASP A 62 -7.89 47.30 30.50
N ASP A 63 -7.35 48.10 29.59
CA ASP A 63 -7.38 49.56 29.70
C ASP A 63 -8.79 50.12 29.50
N LEU A 64 -9.58 49.54 28.58
CA LEU A 64 -11.01 49.84 28.45
C LEU A 64 -11.76 49.52 29.76
N ALA A 65 -11.51 48.35 30.35
CA ALA A 65 -12.10 47.95 31.62
C ALA A 65 -11.75 48.93 32.77
N LYS A 66 -10.49 49.37 32.86
CA LYS A 66 -10.06 50.39 33.85
C LYS A 66 -10.78 51.72 33.64
N ASN A 67 -10.88 52.18 32.40
CA ASN A 67 -11.56 53.43 32.10
C ASN A 67 -13.05 53.37 32.47
N ILE A 68 -13.72 52.25 32.19
CA ILE A 68 -15.12 52.01 32.60
C ILE A 68 -15.26 52.08 34.14
N VAL A 69 -14.32 51.49 34.88
CA VAL A 69 -14.29 51.52 36.36
C VAL A 69 -14.06 52.94 36.91
N GLU A 70 -13.15 53.71 36.31
CA GLU A 70 -12.89 55.10 36.74
C GLU A 70 -14.11 55.99 36.50
N LEU A 71 -14.80 55.79 35.38
CA LEU A 71 -16.00 56.52 35.02
C LEU A 71 -17.17 56.17 35.95
N ALA A 72 -17.32 54.90 36.33
CA ALA A 72 -18.29 54.44 37.32
C ALA A 72 -18.17 55.16 38.67
N LYS A 73 -16.95 55.53 39.06
CA LYS A 73 -16.67 56.20 40.35
C LYS A 73 -16.99 57.70 40.33
N SER A 74 -17.28 58.28 39.17
CA SER A 74 -17.40 59.74 38.98
C SER A 74 -18.80 60.32 39.25
N GLY A 75 -19.85 59.51 39.39
CA GLY A 75 -21.19 60.00 39.75
C GLY A 75 -22.34 59.04 39.38
N ALA A 76 -23.58 59.49 39.62
CA ALA A 76 -24.79 58.75 39.27
C ALA A 76 -25.03 58.72 37.75
N PRO A 77 -25.69 57.67 37.20
CA PRO A 77 -26.02 57.57 35.78
C PRO A 77 -26.85 58.77 35.31
N ASP A 78 -26.38 59.52 34.32
CA ASP A 78 -27.23 60.43 33.55
C ASP A 78 -27.69 59.77 32.24
N GLU A 79 -28.67 60.37 31.56
CA GLU A 79 -29.24 59.84 30.30
C GLU A 79 -28.18 59.68 29.20
N THR A 80 -27.16 60.54 29.19
CA THR A 80 -26.07 60.46 28.20
C THR A 80 -25.17 59.25 28.45
N MET A 81 -24.94 58.92 29.73
CA MET A 81 -24.21 57.74 30.16
C MET A 81 -24.93 56.46 29.76
N VAL A 82 -26.25 56.41 29.97
CA VAL A 82 -27.08 55.25 29.61
C VAL A 82 -27.03 55.00 28.11
N ASN A 83 -27.23 56.03 27.28
CA ASN A 83 -27.17 55.92 25.83
C ASN A 83 -25.77 55.47 25.32
N ALA A 84 -24.70 55.93 25.98
CA ALA A 84 -23.35 55.51 25.67
C ALA A 84 -23.12 54.03 26.03
N VAL A 85 -23.57 53.58 27.21
CA VAL A 85 -23.48 52.18 27.64
C VAL A 85 -24.24 51.26 26.68
N GLU A 86 -25.44 51.64 26.26
CA GLU A 86 -26.22 50.87 25.29
C GLU A 86 -25.50 50.76 23.94
N SER A 87 -24.89 51.85 23.48
CA SER A 87 -24.10 51.85 22.24
C SER A 87 -22.90 50.91 22.33
N ILE A 88 -22.16 50.91 23.44
CA ILE A 88 -21.02 49.99 23.66
C ILE A 88 -21.50 48.55 23.78
N ARG A 89 -22.62 48.32 24.48
CA ARG A 89 -23.18 46.97 24.65
C ARG A 89 -23.57 46.36 23.29
N ALA A 90 -24.11 47.15 22.38
CA ALA A 90 -24.38 46.70 21.01
C ALA A 90 -23.09 46.25 20.31
N ILE A 91 -22.00 47.02 20.42
CA ILE A 91 -20.70 46.64 19.85
C ILE A 91 -20.13 45.37 20.48
N VAL A 92 -20.19 45.24 21.81
CA VAL A 92 -19.73 44.04 22.52
C VAL A 92 -20.53 42.81 22.09
N HIS A 93 -21.84 42.97 21.87
CA HIS A 93 -22.68 41.91 21.34
C HIS A 93 -22.25 41.50 19.93
N ASP A 94 -21.98 42.46 19.05
CA ASP A 94 -21.48 42.19 17.69
C ASP A 94 -20.10 41.52 17.70
N MET A 95 -19.21 41.91 18.61
CA MET A 95 -17.92 41.25 18.79
C MET A 95 -18.06 39.81 19.29
N LYS A 96 -18.97 39.54 20.24
CA LYS A 96 -19.30 38.17 20.66
C LYS A 96 -19.81 37.36 19.48
N ALA A 97 -20.73 37.91 18.68
CA ALA A 97 -21.21 37.26 17.46
C ALA A 97 -20.04 36.93 16.51
N ALA A 98 -19.11 37.86 16.30
CA ALA A 98 -17.93 37.65 15.46
C ALA A 98 -16.99 36.54 15.99
N VAL A 99 -16.79 36.43 17.31
CA VAL A 99 -16.01 35.34 17.90
C VAL A 99 -16.70 33.99 17.66
N ASN A 100 -18.02 33.93 17.84
CA ASN A 100 -18.82 32.73 17.55
C ASN A 100 -18.75 32.34 16.08
N ASP A 101 -18.91 33.29 15.17
CA ASP A 101 -18.82 33.05 13.72
C ASP A 101 -17.43 32.56 13.32
N SER A 102 -16.37 33.15 13.89
CA SER A 102 -14.99 32.72 13.70
C SER A 102 -14.75 31.29 14.20
N HIS A 103 -15.30 30.95 15.35
CA HIS A 103 -15.25 29.60 15.91
C HIS A 103 -16.01 28.59 15.02
N ALA A 104 -17.24 28.91 14.61
CA ALA A 104 -18.04 28.08 13.72
C ALA A 104 -17.33 27.84 12.36
N LEU A 105 -16.70 28.89 11.81
CA LEU A 105 -15.91 28.79 10.59
C LEU A 105 -14.69 27.87 10.77
N ALA A 106 -13.98 27.98 11.90
CA ALA A 106 -12.86 27.10 12.21
C ALA A 106 -13.31 25.62 12.26
N GLN A 107 -14.42 25.32 12.94
CA GLN A 107 -14.97 23.97 12.96
C GLN A 107 -15.39 23.50 11.56
N GLN A 108 -15.98 24.39 10.75
CA GLN A 108 -16.36 24.07 9.38
C GLN A 108 -15.13 23.72 8.53
N GLN A 109 -14.01 24.44 8.68
CA GLN A 109 -12.76 24.17 7.94
C GLN A 109 -12.17 22.81 8.31
N ILE A 110 -12.13 22.47 9.61
CA ILE A 110 -11.71 21.15 10.09
C ILE A 110 -12.63 20.07 9.49
N ASN A 111 -13.96 20.24 9.59
CA ASN A 111 -14.93 19.27 9.08
C ASN A 111 -14.82 19.07 7.56
N GLN A 112 -14.56 20.14 6.79
CA GLN A 112 -14.36 20.05 5.34
C GLN A 112 -13.11 19.23 4.98
N LYS A 113 -12.00 19.45 5.69
CA LYS A 113 -10.76 18.69 5.47
C LYS A 113 -10.90 17.23 5.91
N ALA A 114 -11.58 16.97 7.02
CA ALA A 114 -11.91 15.62 7.44
C ALA A 114 -12.77 14.89 6.40
N LYS A 115 -13.77 15.58 5.82
CA LYS A 115 -14.55 15.04 4.70
C LYS A 115 -13.71 14.76 3.46
N ALA A 116 -12.69 15.58 3.18
CA ALA A 116 -11.77 15.33 2.07
C ALA A 116 -10.96 14.04 2.28
N VAL A 117 -10.47 13.78 3.50
CA VAL A 117 -9.85 12.49 3.84
C VAL A 117 -10.83 11.33 3.62
N ALA A 118 -12.05 11.45 4.15
CA ALA A 118 -13.08 10.42 4.01
C ALA A 118 -13.55 10.21 2.55
N SER A 119 -13.31 11.17 1.66
CA SER A 119 -13.65 11.05 0.23
C SER A 119 -12.62 10.27 -0.58
N CYS A 120 -11.43 10.00 -0.02
CA CYS A 120 -10.43 9.17 -0.67
C CYS A 120 -10.95 7.73 -0.78
N GLN A 121 -11.20 7.31 -2.02
CA GLN A 121 -11.78 6.00 -2.29
C GLN A 121 -10.73 4.91 -2.10
N VAL A 122 -10.96 4.05 -1.12
CA VAL A 122 -10.18 2.82 -0.97
C VAL A 122 -10.44 1.96 -2.21
N PRO A 123 -9.41 1.46 -2.91
CA PRO A 123 -9.61 0.52 -3.99
C PRO A 123 -10.42 -0.68 -3.48
N PRO A 124 -11.30 -1.28 -4.30
CA PRO A 124 -12.05 -2.45 -3.87
C PRO A 124 -11.06 -3.51 -3.39
N HIS A 125 -11.37 -4.15 -2.26
CA HIS A 125 -10.64 -5.34 -1.83
C HIS A 125 -10.74 -6.36 -2.94
N THR A 126 -9.59 -6.71 -3.47
CA THR A 126 -9.39 -7.77 -4.43
C THR A 126 -9.23 -9.06 -3.63
N ASP A 127 -10.30 -9.46 -2.92
CA ASP A 127 -10.33 -10.79 -2.32
C ASP A 127 -9.92 -11.84 -3.38
N SER A 128 -9.39 -13.00 -2.97
CA SER A 128 -8.96 -14.00 -3.96
C SER A 128 -10.07 -14.28 -4.98
N ASP A 129 -11.33 -14.19 -4.53
CA ASP A 129 -12.55 -14.23 -5.35
C ASP A 129 -12.66 -13.13 -6.42
N TYR A 130 -12.18 -11.90 -6.19
CA TYR A 130 -12.13 -10.86 -7.22
C TYR A 130 -11.02 -11.11 -8.24
N LEU A 131 -9.79 -11.45 -7.80
CA LEU A 131 -8.70 -11.81 -8.72
C LEU A 131 -9.11 -13.02 -9.55
N ASP A 132 -9.73 -14.00 -8.89
CA ASP A 132 -10.38 -15.14 -9.51
C ASP A 132 -11.45 -14.67 -10.50
N ARG A 133 -12.46 -13.88 -10.12
CA ARG A 133 -13.51 -13.45 -11.08
C ARG A 133 -12.99 -12.63 -12.26
N ALA A 134 -12.02 -11.74 -12.04
CA ALA A 134 -11.46 -10.87 -13.06
C ALA A 134 -10.61 -11.64 -14.08
N ILE A 135 -9.97 -12.74 -13.67
CA ILE A 135 -9.07 -13.53 -14.53
C ILE A 135 -9.72 -14.85 -14.99
N ILE A 136 -10.55 -15.50 -14.17
CA ILE A 136 -11.15 -16.83 -14.42
C ILE A 136 -12.23 -16.82 -15.50
N HIS A 137 -12.96 -15.72 -15.69
CA HIS A 137 -14.12 -15.73 -16.61
C HIS A 137 -13.83 -15.19 -18.03
N GLY A 138 -12.57 -14.91 -18.36
CA GLY A 138 -12.16 -14.44 -19.70
C GLY A 138 -11.53 -15.53 -20.58
N GLU A 139 -11.22 -15.17 -21.83
CA GLU A 139 -10.44 -16.03 -22.75
C GLU A 139 -9.03 -16.34 -22.21
N ASN A 140 -8.53 -15.54 -21.27
CA ASN A 140 -7.21 -15.64 -20.66
C ASN A 140 -7.28 -16.22 -19.24
N SER A 141 -8.11 -17.23 -19.01
CA SER A 141 -8.31 -17.82 -17.69
C SER A 141 -7.31 -18.92 -17.36
N ILE A 142 -7.09 -19.11 -16.05
CA ILE A 142 -6.34 -20.27 -15.53
C ILE A 142 -6.97 -21.60 -15.97
N GLU A 143 -8.29 -21.64 -16.10
CA GLU A 143 -9.04 -22.80 -16.57
C GLU A 143 -8.69 -23.15 -18.02
N ASN A 144 -8.58 -22.14 -18.90
CA ASN A 144 -8.16 -22.35 -20.29
C ASN A 144 -6.71 -22.82 -20.37
N VAL A 145 -5.82 -22.31 -19.51
CA VAL A 145 -4.44 -22.78 -19.42
C VAL A 145 -4.42 -24.26 -19.02
N MET A 146 -5.11 -24.62 -17.94
CA MET A 146 -5.08 -25.99 -17.40
C MET A 146 -5.79 -26.99 -18.32
N THR A 147 -6.90 -26.60 -18.94
CA THR A 147 -7.60 -27.41 -19.96
C THR A 147 -6.69 -27.68 -21.15
N CYS A 148 -6.02 -26.66 -21.67
CA CYS A 148 -5.07 -26.82 -22.77
C CYS A 148 -3.95 -27.80 -22.40
N ARG A 149 -3.39 -27.68 -21.19
CA ARG A 149 -2.33 -28.58 -20.72
C ARG A 149 -2.81 -30.02 -20.58
N ALA A 150 -4.06 -30.24 -20.17
CA ALA A 150 -4.65 -31.56 -20.17
C ALA A 150 -4.78 -32.13 -21.59
N GLU A 151 -5.15 -31.32 -22.58
CA GLU A 151 -5.21 -31.71 -24.00
C GLU A 151 -3.81 -31.93 -24.62
N GLU A 152 -2.77 -31.32 -24.07
CA GLU A 152 -1.37 -31.55 -24.47
C GLU A 152 -0.84 -32.93 -24.02
N VAL A 153 -1.40 -33.52 -22.96
CA VAL A 153 -0.93 -34.79 -22.39
C VAL A 153 -1.02 -35.96 -23.39
N PRO A 154 -2.17 -36.26 -24.03
CA PRO A 154 -2.26 -37.39 -24.96
C PRO A 154 -1.25 -37.36 -26.13
N PRO A 155 -1.06 -36.26 -26.88
CA PRO A 155 -0.07 -36.23 -27.95
C PRO A 155 1.37 -36.29 -27.43
N TYR A 156 1.65 -35.71 -26.26
CA TYR A 156 2.96 -35.85 -25.60
C TYR A 156 3.25 -37.32 -25.23
N ASP A 157 2.31 -37.99 -24.57
CA ASP A 157 2.45 -39.38 -24.16
C ASP A 157 2.59 -40.31 -25.38
N ALA A 158 1.85 -40.05 -26.46
CA ALA A 158 1.97 -40.78 -27.72
C ALA A 158 3.36 -40.63 -28.36
N TRP A 159 3.90 -39.40 -28.40
CA TRP A 159 5.25 -39.15 -28.90
C TRP A 159 6.31 -39.83 -28.02
N LYS A 160 6.20 -39.70 -26.69
CA LYS A 160 7.13 -40.34 -25.73
C LYS A 160 7.09 -41.86 -25.81
N ALA A 161 5.91 -42.45 -25.97
CA ALA A 161 5.75 -43.88 -26.19
C ALA A 161 6.41 -44.33 -27.51
N CYS A 162 6.22 -43.58 -28.61
CA CYS A 162 6.86 -43.85 -29.89
C CYS A 162 8.40 -43.82 -29.77
N GLU A 163 8.96 -42.79 -29.13
CA GLU A 163 10.41 -42.67 -28.91
C GLU A 163 10.95 -43.79 -28.02
N ALA A 164 10.23 -44.17 -26.96
CA ALA A 164 10.61 -45.30 -26.11
C ALA A 164 10.60 -46.62 -26.87
N GLU A 165 9.59 -46.85 -27.73
CA GLU A 165 9.51 -48.07 -28.53
C GLU A 165 10.57 -48.10 -29.64
N LYS A 166 10.79 -46.98 -30.33
CA LYS A 166 11.87 -46.81 -31.31
C LYS A 166 13.24 -47.05 -30.68
N ALA A 167 13.50 -46.50 -29.50
CA ALA A 167 14.75 -46.73 -28.77
C ALA A 167 14.90 -48.22 -28.37
N ARG A 168 13.84 -48.84 -27.83
CA ARG A 168 13.83 -50.27 -27.49
C ARG A 168 14.18 -51.12 -28.71
N CYS A 169 13.50 -50.90 -29.83
CA CYS A 169 13.69 -51.66 -31.06
C CYS A 169 15.01 -51.33 -31.78
N SER A 170 15.52 -50.12 -31.68
CA SER A 170 16.83 -49.76 -32.26
C SER A 170 17.98 -50.39 -31.47
N ASN A 171 17.89 -50.40 -30.13
CA ASN A 171 18.88 -51.03 -29.25
C ASN A 171 18.86 -52.56 -29.33
N THR A 172 17.74 -53.18 -29.73
CA THR A 172 17.73 -54.62 -30.03
C THR A 172 18.65 -54.98 -31.20
N THR A 173 18.96 -54.05 -32.10
CA THR A 173 19.96 -54.25 -33.16
C THR A 173 21.35 -54.49 -32.59
N GLU A 174 21.74 -53.86 -31.47
CA GLU A 174 22.99 -54.15 -30.77
C GLU A 174 22.95 -55.51 -30.07
N CYS A 175 21.80 -55.88 -29.49
CA CYS A 175 21.58 -57.21 -28.90
C CYS A 175 21.72 -58.32 -29.97
N CYS A 176 21.20 -58.06 -31.18
CA CYS A 176 21.35 -58.92 -32.35
C CYS A 176 22.71 -58.76 -33.08
N ALA A 177 23.51 -57.73 -32.76
CA ALA A 177 24.83 -57.56 -33.37
C ALA A 177 25.81 -58.66 -32.94
N ALA A 178 25.57 -59.27 -31.77
CA ALA A 178 26.26 -60.49 -31.33
C ALA A 178 26.01 -61.69 -32.28
N LEU A 179 24.83 -61.75 -32.91
CA LEU A 179 24.49 -62.75 -33.93
C LEU A 179 25.03 -62.40 -35.32
N VAL A 180 25.30 -61.12 -35.61
CA VAL A 180 25.98 -60.66 -36.85
C VAL A 180 27.48 -60.98 -36.82
N GLN A 181 27.97 -61.57 -35.72
CA GLN A 181 29.23 -62.32 -35.72
C GLN A 181 29.05 -63.86 -35.74
N PRO A 182 28.31 -64.48 -36.68
CA PRO A 182 28.51 -65.91 -36.91
C PRO A 182 29.89 -66.14 -37.55
N ASN A 183 30.53 -65.08 -38.05
CA ASN A 183 31.71 -65.11 -38.90
C ASN A 183 33.01 -64.62 -38.27
N LYS A 184 33.06 -64.36 -36.96
CA LYS A 184 34.37 -64.21 -36.30
C LYS A 184 35.19 -65.52 -36.36
N TYR A 185 34.51 -66.65 -36.58
CA TYR A 185 35.15 -67.95 -36.80
C TYR A 185 34.90 -68.57 -38.18
N CYS A 186 33.98 -68.05 -38.99
CA CYS A 186 33.60 -68.66 -40.27
C CYS A 186 33.96 -67.88 -41.56
N LEU A 187 34.40 -66.61 -41.54
CA LEU A 187 34.79 -65.88 -42.79
C LEU A 187 36.09 -65.06 -42.74
N ASN A 188 37.08 -65.43 -41.91
CA ASN A 188 38.45 -64.96 -42.13
C ASN A 188 39.29 -66.10 -42.72
N PRO A 189 39.44 -66.21 -44.06
CA PRO A 189 40.32 -67.22 -44.66
C PRO A 189 41.80 -66.98 -44.33
N GLY A 190 42.17 -65.86 -43.71
CA GLY A 190 43.55 -65.53 -43.35
C GLY A 190 43.93 -65.70 -41.88
N THR A 191 42.97 -65.82 -40.96
CA THR A 191 43.22 -66.00 -39.52
C THR A 191 41.99 -66.60 -38.86
N ALA A 192 41.68 -67.84 -39.23
CA ALA A 192 41.29 -68.79 -38.19
C ALA A 192 42.36 -68.71 -37.08
N PRO A 193 42.03 -68.79 -35.78
CA PRO A 193 43.06 -69.19 -34.83
C PRO A 193 43.73 -70.41 -35.45
N SER A 194 45.06 -70.37 -35.59
CA SER A 194 45.81 -71.51 -36.08
C SER A 194 45.19 -72.74 -35.41
N PRO A 195 44.69 -73.75 -36.14
CA PRO A 195 44.35 -75.00 -35.48
C PRO A 195 45.70 -75.46 -34.93
N LEU A 196 46.00 -75.23 -33.65
CA LEU A 196 47.16 -75.74 -32.91
C LEU A 196 47.19 -75.12 -31.49
N PRO A 197 47.24 -75.93 -30.42
CA PRO A 197 47.97 -77.20 -30.33
C PRO A 197 47.11 -78.44 -30.60
N PHE A 198 45.94 -78.28 -31.23
CA PHE A 198 45.13 -79.41 -31.70
C PHE A 198 45.16 -79.52 -33.22
N GLU A 199 46.36 -79.49 -33.81
CA GLU A 199 46.61 -80.48 -34.85
C GLU A 199 46.29 -81.81 -34.16
N ALA A 200 45.15 -82.41 -34.50
CA ALA A 200 45.12 -83.85 -34.49
C ALA A 200 46.09 -84.27 -35.59
N THR A 201 47.40 -84.17 -35.32
CA THR A 201 48.26 -85.27 -35.65
C THR A 201 47.55 -86.45 -34.99
N CYS A 202 46.72 -87.15 -35.77
CA CYS A 202 46.51 -88.55 -35.50
C CYS A 202 47.92 -89.10 -35.55
N GLU A 203 48.57 -89.24 -34.39
CA GLU A 203 50.00 -89.55 -34.27
C GLU A 203 50.29 -90.75 -35.16
N GLY A 204 50.79 -90.51 -36.38
CA GLY A 204 51.16 -91.51 -37.38
C GLY A 204 50.15 -92.63 -37.68
N THR A 205 48.90 -92.56 -37.23
CA THR A 205 47.93 -93.65 -37.33
C THR A 205 46.63 -93.12 -37.91
N SER A 206 46.10 -93.81 -38.91
CA SER A 206 45.03 -93.35 -39.81
C SER A 206 43.63 -93.21 -39.17
N ARG A 207 43.53 -93.02 -37.85
CA ARG A 207 42.26 -92.92 -37.12
C ARG A 207 42.38 -91.95 -35.93
N CYS A 208 41.56 -90.90 -35.90
CA CYS A 208 41.30 -90.10 -34.69
C CYS A 208 40.78 -91.02 -33.58
N LYS A 209 41.17 -90.80 -32.32
CA LYS A 209 40.58 -91.54 -31.19
C LYS A 209 39.11 -91.14 -31.05
N ASP A 210 38.22 -92.10 -30.81
CA ASP A 210 36.77 -91.87 -30.69
C ASP A 210 36.42 -90.83 -29.62
N GLU A 211 37.24 -90.74 -28.57
CA GLU A 211 37.14 -89.75 -27.49
C GLU A 211 37.36 -88.30 -27.98
N ASP A 212 38.30 -88.09 -28.91
CA ASP A 212 38.58 -86.77 -29.50
C ASP A 212 37.42 -86.31 -30.40
N VAL A 213 36.87 -87.25 -31.18
CA VAL A 213 35.70 -86.99 -32.03
C VAL A 213 34.49 -86.67 -31.17
N THR A 214 34.26 -87.42 -30.09
CA THR A 214 33.14 -87.23 -29.17
C THR A 214 33.23 -85.89 -28.43
N THR A 215 34.42 -85.52 -27.95
CA THR A 215 34.66 -84.25 -27.27
C THR A 215 34.46 -83.05 -28.20
N LYS A 216 34.95 -83.14 -29.44
CA LYS A 216 34.75 -82.10 -30.45
C LYS A 216 33.28 -81.96 -30.84
N LEU A 217 32.59 -83.08 -31.03
CA LEU A 217 31.17 -83.10 -31.32
C LEU A 217 30.36 -82.44 -30.19
N ALA A 218 30.71 -82.70 -28.93
CA ALA A 218 30.08 -82.07 -27.77
C ALA A 218 30.29 -80.54 -27.76
N PHE A 219 31.52 -80.07 -28.01
CA PHE A 219 31.83 -78.64 -28.13
C PHE A 219 31.00 -77.95 -29.22
N PHE A 220 30.93 -78.52 -30.42
CA PHE A 220 30.13 -77.94 -31.50
C PHE A 220 28.63 -77.95 -31.21
N LYS A 221 28.11 -78.98 -30.52
CA LYS A 221 26.71 -79.02 -30.07
C LYS A 221 26.40 -77.94 -29.03
N GLU A 222 27.31 -77.70 -28.08
CA GLU A 222 27.17 -76.63 -27.09
C GLU A 222 27.17 -75.25 -27.76
N LYS A 223 28.09 -75.01 -28.70
CA LYS A 223 28.13 -73.75 -29.46
C LYS A 223 26.93 -73.53 -30.37
N LEU A 224 26.37 -74.59 -30.95
CA LEU A 224 25.11 -74.51 -31.68
C LEU A 224 23.94 -74.13 -30.76
N ALA A 225 23.85 -74.73 -29.57
CA ALA A 225 22.81 -74.40 -28.60
C ALA A 225 22.92 -72.96 -28.06
N GLU A 226 24.15 -72.46 -27.85
CA GLU A 226 24.40 -71.06 -27.51
C GLU A 226 23.94 -70.10 -28.63
N LEU A 227 24.19 -70.47 -29.89
CA LEU A 227 23.76 -69.69 -31.06
C LEU A 227 22.23 -69.66 -31.19
N ASP A 228 21.57 -70.83 -31.10
CA ASP A 228 20.11 -70.94 -31.16
C ASP A 228 19.43 -70.14 -30.03
N ALA A 229 20.00 -70.17 -28.82
CA ALA A 229 19.50 -69.40 -27.69
C ALA A 229 19.65 -67.89 -27.90
N ALA A 230 20.78 -67.46 -28.48
CA ALA A 230 21.01 -66.05 -28.83
C ALA A 230 20.07 -65.59 -29.95
N GLU A 231 19.84 -66.43 -30.98
CA GLU A 231 18.93 -66.15 -32.10
C GLU A 231 17.50 -65.94 -31.58
N LYS A 232 17.02 -66.88 -30.76
CA LYS A 232 15.72 -66.76 -30.11
C LYS A 232 15.60 -65.52 -29.23
N ALA A 233 16.63 -65.19 -28.45
CA ALA A 233 16.63 -63.99 -27.61
C ALA A 233 16.56 -62.70 -28.46
N CYS A 234 17.24 -62.66 -29.61
CA CYS A 234 17.14 -61.56 -30.56
C CYS A 234 15.74 -61.46 -31.17
N GLU A 235 15.17 -62.57 -31.64
CA GLU A 235 13.79 -62.62 -32.19
C GLU A 235 12.74 -62.18 -31.15
N ASP A 236 12.83 -62.70 -29.93
CA ASP A 236 11.94 -62.35 -28.83
C ASP A 236 12.07 -60.86 -28.46
N SER A 237 13.29 -60.30 -28.49
CA SER A 237 13.52 -58.88 -28.23
C SER A 237 12.93 -57.96 -29.32
N ARG A 238 12.95 -58.40 -30.58
CA ARG A 238 12.39 -57.70 -31.75
C ARG A 238 10.90 -57.93 -31.93
N LYS A 239 10.29 -58.84 -31.18
CA LYS A 239 8.86 -59.15 -31.29
C LYS A 239 8.02 -57.89 -31.08
N GLY A 240 7.14 -57.62 -32.06
CA GLY A 240 6.27 -56.44 -32.05
C GLY A 240 6.93 -55.14 -32.53
N CYS A 241 8.22 -55.14 -32.89
CA CYS A 241 8.86 -53.98 -33.48
C CYS A 241 8.40 -53.74 -34.92
N LYS A 242 8.10 -52.48 -35.26
CA LYS A 242 7.78 -52.07 -36.62
C LYS A 242 9.06 -51.86 -37.44
N GLU A 243 8.97 -52.01 -38.76
CA GLU A 243 10.09 -51.71 -39.68
C GLU A 243 10.47 -50.23 -39.69
N SER A 244 9.52 -49.34 -39.40
CA SER A 244 9.75 -47.91 -39.25
C SER A 244 8.83 -47.30 -38.19
N TYR A 245 9.35 -46.27 -37.53
CA TYR A 245 8.64 -45.48 -36.53
C TYR A 245 8.58 -44.03 -37.00
N ASP A 246 7.37 -43.53 -37.28
CA ASP A 246 7.15 -42.11 -37.58
C ASP A 246 6.83 -41.33 -36.29
N CYS A 247 7.85 -41.15 -35.47
CA CYS A 247 7.71 -40.35 -34.24
C CYS A 247 7.72 -38.83 -34.55
N GLU A 248 8.12 -38.40 -35.75
CA GLU A 248 8.22 -36.98 -36.11
C GLU A 248 6.83 -36.37 -36.37
N SER A 249 5.91 -37.12 -36.97
CA SER A 249 4.52 -36.65 -37.11
C SER A 249 3.85 -36.47 -35.73
N LEU A 250 4.02 -37.43 -34.82
CA LEU A 250 3.51 -37.33 -33.44
C LEU A 250 4.15 -36.16 -32.68
N LYS A 251 5.45 -35.96 -32.86
CA LYS A 251 6.17 -34.80 -32.30
C LYS A 251 5.61 -33.48 -32.83
N THR A 252 5.34 -33.38 -34.14
CA THR A 252 4.76 -32.18 -34.76
C THR A 252 3.36 -31.88 -34.20
N ILE A 253 2.53 -32.90 -33.99
CA ILE A 253 1.21 -32.75 -33.37
C ILE A 253 1.35 -32.21 -31.94
N TRP A 254 2.24 -32.80 -31.13
CA TRP A 254 2.51 -32.31 -29.78
C TRP A 254 3.06 -30.88 -29.78
N GLU A 255 4.04 -30.55 -30.63
CA GLU A 255 4.64 -29.21 -30.71
C GLU A 255 3.62 -28.14 -31.14
N THR A 256 2.66 -28.50 -31.99
CA THR A 256 1.55 -27.62 -32.38
C THR A 256 0.65 -27.33 -31.18
N GLN A 257 0.21 -28.36 -30.45
CA GLN A 257 -0.62 -28.20 -29.25
C GLN A 257 0.13 -27.41 -28.17
N ARG A 258 1.41 -27.72 -27.95
CA ARG A 258 2.28 -27.03 -27.00
C ARG A 258 2.43 -25.56 -27.31
N THR A 259 2.60 -25.20 -28.59
CA THR A 259 2.63 -23.80 -29.04
C THR A 259 1.34 -23.07 -28.67
N TRP A 260 0.18 -23.70 -28.89
CA TRP A 260 -1.11 -23.12 -28.51
C TRP A 260 -1.25 -22.95 -26.98
N CYS A 261 -0.88 -23.97 -26.20
CA CYS A 261 -0.89 -23.88 -24.73
C CYS A 261 0.08 -22.86 -24.16
N ASN A 262 1.24 -22.68 -24.79
CA ASN A 262 2.19 -21.64 -24.42
C ASN A 262 1.58 -20.24 -24.63
N ARG A 263 0.88 -20.02 -25.75
CA ARG A 263 0.17 -18.75 -25.99
C ARG A 263 -0.92 -18.49 -24.93
N ASN A 264 -1.75 -19.48 -24.61
CA ASN A 264 -2.79 -19.32 -23.58
C ASN A 264 -2.17 -18.99 -22.22
N HIS A 265 -1.08 -19.68 -21.87
CA HIS A 265 -0.34 -19.43 -20.64
C HIS A 265 0.23 -18.00 -20.61
N THR A 266 0.89 -17.54 -21.67
CA THR A 266 1.40 -16.16 -21.77
C THR A 266 0.27 -15.13 -21.67
N ASN A 267 -0.88 -15.38 -22.31
CA ASN A 267 -2.00 -14.44 -22.25
C ASN A 267 -2.61 -14.36 -20.85
N PHE A 268 -2.72 -15.47 -20.13
CA PHE A 268 -3.15 -15.49 -18.73
C PHE A 268 -2.20 -14.69 -17.84
N GLU A 269 -0.90 -14.97 -17.92
CA GLU A 269 0.09 -14.26 -17.10
C GLU A 269 0.14 -12.77 -17.43
N GLN A 270 0.02 -12.38 -18.70
CA GLN A 270 -0.07 -10.98 -19.10
C GLN A 270 -1.34 -10.31 -18.55
N GLY A 271 -2.50 -10.99 -18.61
CA GLY A 271 -3.75 -10.47 -18.04
C GLY A 271 -3.65 -10.28 -16.52
N TYR A 272 -3.00 -11.22 -15.83
CA TYR A 272 -2.67 -11.08 -14.41
C TYR A 272 -1.80 -9.84 -14.17
N CYS A 273 -0.75 -9.65 -14.97
CA CYS A 273 0.15 -8.52 -14.89
C CYS A 273 -0.54 -7.17 -15.09
N ASP A 274 -1.42 -7.06 -16.08
CA ASP A 274 -2.17 -5.84 -16.36
C ASP A 274 -3.11 -5.50 -15.20
N LEU A 275 -3.75 -6.52 -14.62
CA LEU A 275 -4.61 -6.36 -13.45
C LEU A 275 -3.81 -5.93 -12.22
N ALA A 276 -2.69 -6.59 -11.94
CA ALA A 276 -1.78 -6.26 -10.85
C ALA A 276 -1.30 -4.81 -10.95
N THR A 277 -0.84 -4.39 -12.14
CA THR A 277 -0.41 -3.01 -12.41
C THR A 277 -1.53 -2.00 -12.19
N SER A 278 -2.75 -2.31 -12.66
CA SER A 278 -3.92 -1.46 -12.45
C SER A 278 -4.28 -1.31 -10.97
N LEU A 279 -4.18 -2.41 -10.21
CA LEU A 279 -4.44 -2.42 -8.77
C LEU A 279 -3.40 -1.59 -8.02
N GLU A 280 -2.11 -1.77 -8.32
CA GLU A 280 -1.02 -0.97 -7.75
C GLU A 280 -1.25 0.53 -7.98
N ALA A 281 -1.60 0.93 -9.21
CA ALA A 281 -1.87 2.33 -9.53
C ALA A 281 -3.07 2.91 -8.75
N LYS A 282 -4.12 2.11 -8.51
CA LYS A 282 -5.27 2.53 -7.69
C LYS A 282 -4.88 2.72 -6.23
N TRP A 283 -4.06 1.82 -5.68
CA TRP A 283 -3.55 1.95 -4.31
C TRP A 283 -2.63 3.17 -4.16
N ASP A 284 -1.72 3.39 -5.10
CA ASP A 284 -0.87 4.58 -5.11
C ASP A 284 -1.70 5.87 -5.13
N SER A 285 -2.71 5.94 -6.01
CA SER A 285 -3.64 7.07 -6.06
C SER A 285 -4.41 7.28 -4.76
N TYR A 286 -4.82 6.20 -4.08
CA TYR A 286 -5.49 6.28 -2.79
C TYR A 286 -4.56 6.81 -1.71
N TYR A 287 -3.35 6.26 -1.60
CA TYR A 287 -2.36 6.69 -0.61
C TYR A 287 -1.99 8.16 -0.81
N HIS A 288 -1.78 8.58 -2.06
CA HIS A 288 -1.51 9.99 -2.38
C HIS A 288 -2.68 10.91 -1.98
N CYS A 289 -3.92 10.51 -2.27
CA CYS A 289 -5.12 11.25 -1.85
C CYS A 289 -5.18 11.35 -0.33
N TYR A 290 -5.06 10.22 0.36
CA TYR A 290 -5.19 10.15 1.81
C TYR A 290 -4.13 10.99 2.49
N ASP A 291 -2.85 10.80 2.16
CA ASP A 291 -1.74 11.48 2.81
C ASP A 291 -1.80 12.99 2.59
N THR A 292 -2.14 13.42 1.37
CA THR A 292 -2.29 14.85 1.05
C THR A 292 -3.41 15.49 1.88
N ASN A 293 -4.59 14.87 1.90
CA ASN A 293 -5.74 15.42 2.64
C ASN A 293 -5.56 15.30 4.16
N PHE A 294 -4.92 14.23 4.64
CA PHE A 294 -4.65 14.02 6.05
C PHE A 294 -3.66 15.06 6.57
N ASN A 295 -2.58 15.32 5.84
CA ASN A 295 -1.64 16.39 6.19
C ASN A 295 -2.34 17.76 6.20
N ALA A 296 -3.22 18.02 5.22
CA ALA A 296 -3.97 19.27 5.17
C ALA A 296 -4.96 19.43 6.33
N LEU A 297 -5.57 18.33 6.81
CA LEU A 297 -6.40 18.30 8.02
C LEU A 297 -5.54 18.56 9.26
N TYR A 298 -4.45 17.81 9.42
CA TYR A 298 -3.55 17.92 10.56
C TYR A 298 -2.98 19.34 10.73
N GLU A 299 -2.54 19.97 9.65
CA GLU A 299 -2.06 21.36 9.67
C GLU A 299 -3.16 22.37 10.07
N GLU A 300 -4.41 22.12 9.65
CA GLU A 300 -5.54 22.96 10.04
C GLU A 300 -5.86 22.78 11.52
N GLU A 301 -5.96 21.55 12.00
CA GLU A 301 -6.19 21.26 13.42
C GLU A 301 -5.09 21.89 14.28
N TYR A 302 -3.82 21.72 13.90
CA TYR A 302 -2.68 22.35 14.57
C TYR A 302 -2.81 23.88 14.62
N THR A 303 -3.16 24.49 13.49
CA THR A 303 -3.38 25.94 13.40
C THR A 303 -4.53 26.40 14.31
N GLN A 304 -5.65 25.67 14.31
CA GLN A 304 -6.82 26.04 15.10
C GLN A 304 -6.61 25.80 16.60
N MET A 305 -5.86 24.76 16.98
CA MET A 305 -5.42 24.54 18.36
C MET A 305 -4.57 25.70 18.86
N ALA A 306 -3.67 26.23 18.03
CA ALA A 306 -2.84 27.38 18.39
C ALA A 306 -3.65 28.68 18.54
N GLN A 307 -4.75 28.84 17.78
CA GLN A 307 -5.61 30.03 17.81
C GLN A 307 -6.71 29.98 18.88
N LEU A 308 -7.05 28.79 19.39
CA LEU A 308 -8.14 28.62 20.35
C LEU A 308 -7.94 29.45 21.64
N PRO A 309 -6.76 29.45 22.30
CA PRO A 309 -6.56 30.25 23.51
C PRO A 309 -6.86 31.75 23.32
N GLY A 310 -6.53 32.30 22.15
CA GLY A 310 -6.82 33.71 21.83
C GLY A 310 -8.30 34.00 21.73
N ARG A 311 -9.07 33.11 21.08
CA ARG A 311 -10.54 33.22 21.02
C ARG A 311 -11.18 33.14 22.40
N GLU A 312 -10.72 32.21 23.24
CA GLU A 312 -11.19 32.10 24.62
C GLU A 312 -10.87 33.35 25.44
N GLN A 313 -9.68 33.91 25.26
CA GLN A 313 -9.25 35.13 25.93
C GLN A 313 -10.05 36.35 25.48
N GLU A 314 -10.31 36.50 24.18
CA GLU A 314 -11.16 37.54 23.61
C GLU A 314 -12.58 37.44 24.17
N TRP A 315 -13.17 36.24 24.16
CA TRP A 315 -14.50 36.00 24.71
C TRP A 315 -14.58 36.37 26.20
N ARG A 316 -13.60 35.92 27.00
CA ARG A 316 -13.52 36.24 28.42
C ARG A 316 -13.47 37.76 28.66
N ALA A 317 -12.72 38.50 27.85
CA ALA A 317 -12.66 39.95 27.95
C ALA A 317 -14.00 40.62 27.60
N LEU A 318 -14.69 40.13 26.56
CA LEU A 318 -16.01 40.60 26.17
C LEU A 318 -17.06 40.35 27.27
N LEU A 319 -17.01 39.19 27.93
CA LEU A 319 -17.85 38.90 29.10
C LEU A 319 -17.58 39.88 30.25
N ARG A 320 -16.31 40.19 30.52
CA ARG A 320 -15.92 41.15 31.56
C ARG A 320 -16.43 42.55 31.25
N ILE A 321 -16.27 43.04 30.02
CA ILE A 321 -16.74 44.36 29.60
C ILE A 321 -18.26 44.44 29.71
N ASP A 322 -18.99 43.44 29.21
CA ASP A 322 -20.45 43.39 29.27
C ASP A 322 -20.96 43.46 30.72
N SER A 323 -20.30 42.74 31.63
CA SER A 323 -20.55 42.78 33.07
C SER A 323 -20.34 44.18 33.66
N LEU A 324 -19.21 44.83 33.35
CA LEU A 324 -18.90 46.19 33.81
C LEU A 324 -19.90 47.23 33.26
N LEU A 325 -20.31 47.10 31.99
CA LEU A 325 -21.35 47.93 31.38
C LEU A 325 -22.70 47.74 32.08
N GLY A 326 -23.05 46.50 32.45
CA GLY A 326 -24.22 46.20 33.28
C GLY A 326 -24.18 46.90 34.65
N ALA A 327 -23.02 46.88 35.32
CA ALA A 327 -22.83 47.53 36.62
C ALA A 327 -23.01 49.06 36.57
N LEU A 328 -22.59 49.71 35.48
CA LEU A 328 -22.76 51.17 35.30
C LEU A 328 -24.22 51.60 35.29
N THR A 329 -25.13 50.75 34.82
CA THR A 329 -26.57 51.03 34.77
C THR A 329 -27.32 50.56 36.02
N SER A 330 -26.62 50.00 37.01
CA SER A 330 -27.22 49.50 38.26
C SER A 330 -27.58 50.64 39.21
N SER A 331 -28.66 50.47 39.97
CA SER A 331 -29.03 51.39 41.06
C SER A 331 -28.00 51.41 42.20
N ASP A 332 -27.22 50.34 42.35
CA ASP A 332 -26.07 50.25 43.26
C ASP A 332 -24.81 49.89 42.44
N ALA A 333 -24.28 50.91 41.76
CA ALA A 333 -23.15 50.77 40.84
C ALA A 333 -21.90 50.24 41.55
N THR A 334 -21.61 50.69 42.78
CA THR A 334 -20.42 50.27 43.55
C THR A 334 -20.44 48.76 43.83
N LYS A 335 -21.57 48.24 44.33
CA LYS A 335 -21.71 46.81 44.62
C LYS A 335 -21.69 45.97 43.35
N ALA A 336 -22.40 46.41 42.31
CA ALA A 336 -22.42 45.71 41.02
C ALA A 336 -21.02 45.66 40.40
N LEU A 337 -20.29 46.78 40.40
CA LEU A 337 -18.95 46.88 39.85
C LEU A 337 -17.98 45.92 40.58
N GLN A 338 -18.06 45.88 41.91
CA GLN A 338 -17.24 44.96 42.70
C GLN A 338 -17.55 43.49 42.37
N ALA A 339 -18.84 43.14 42.21
CA ALA A 339 -19.23 41.79 41.78
C ALA A 339 -18.67 41.42 40.39
N CYS A 340 -18.63 42.38 39.44
CA CYS A 340 -18.04 42.17 38.11
C CYS A 340 -16.51 41.99 38.16
N ILE A 341 -15.82 42.72 39.05
CA ILE A 341 -14.37 42.63 39.27
C ILE A 341 -14.00 41.28 39.91
N ASP A 342 -14.79 40.85 40.89
CA ASP A 342 -14.55 39.61 41.64
C ASP A 342 -15.00 38.36 40.87
N LYS A 343 -15.83 38.51 39.84
CA LYS A 343 -16.28 37.40 39.00
C LYS A 343 -15.09 36.76 38.30
N LYS A 344 -14.83 35.50 38.64
CA LYS A 344 -13.92 34.64 37.89
C LYS A 344 -14.69 34.00 36.76
N TYR A 345 -14.25 34.26 35.54
CA TYR A 345 -14.75 33.56 34.36
C TYR A 345 -13.97 32.25 34.21
N THR A 346 -14.70 31.16 34.06
CA THR A 346 -14.18 29.79 33.96
C THR A 346 -14.56 29.17 32.62
N HIS A 347 -13.99 28.01 32.29
CA HIS A 347 -14.20 27.36 31.00
C HIS A 347 -15.69 27.14 30.67
N GLU A 348 -16.51 26.91 31.69
CA GLU A 348 -17.96 26.78 31.56
C GLU A 348 -18.63 28.02 30.95
N ASP A 349 -18.05 29.22 31.11
CA ASP A 349 -18.56 30.46 30.49
C ASP A 349 -18.27 30.53 28.97
N TRP A 350 -17.42 29.64 28.43
CA TRP A 350 -17.05 29.58 27.02
C TRP A 350 -16.94 28.15 26.45
N ALA A 351 -17.62 27.18 27.06
CA ALA A 351 -17.61 25.78 26.61
C ALA A 351 -18.09 25.60 25.15
N HIS A 352 -18.87 26.54 24.62
CA HIS A 352 -19.31 26.54 23.22
C HIS A 352 -18.19 26.91 22.22
N LEU A 353 -17.01 27.32 22.70
CA LEU A 353 -15.83 27.60 21.88
C LEU A 353 -14.88 26.38 21.77
N GLU A 354 -15.27 25.22 22.28
CA GLU A 354 -14.52 23.97 22.12
C GLU A 354 -14.56 23.48 20.66
N LEU A 355 -13.39 23.26 20.06
CA LEU A 355 -13.27 22.66 18.74
C LEU A 355 -13.13 21.14 18.84
N MET A 356 -13.78 20.43 17.92
CA MET A 356 -13.57 19.01 17.71
C MET A 356 -12.46 18.79 16.69
N TYR A 357 -11.53 17.91 17.04
CA TYR A 357 -10.38 17.54 16.21
C TYR A 357 -10.47 16.05 15.83
N PRO A 358 -11.05 15.71 14.67
CA PRO A 358 -11.26 14.34 14.24
C PRO A 358 -10.03 13.45 14.35
N THR A 359 -8.81 13.92 14.08
CA THR A 359 -7.63 13.03 14.10
C THR A 359 -7.30 12.43 15.46
N TYR A 360 -7.77 13.04 16.56
CA TYR A 360 -7.59 12.53 17.92
C TYR A 360 -8.74 11.61 18.37
N ASP A 361 -9.80 11.51 17.58
CA ASP A 361 -10.91 10.61 17.84
C ASP A 361 -10.52 9.17 17.46
N ALA A 362 -10.77 8.23 18.35
CA ALA A 362 -10.52 6.81 18.10
C ALA A 362 -11.38 6.24 16.95
N SER A 363 -12.48 6.91 16.60
CA SER A 363 -13.36 6.56 15.47
C SER A 363 -12.91 7.13 14.13
N PHE A 364 -11.86 7.95 14.09
CA PHE A 364 -11.33 8.48 12.84
C PHE A 364 -10.84 7.35 11.95
N THR A 365 -11.23 7.40 10.67
CA THR A 365 -10.93 6.33 9.73
C THR A 365 -9.42 6.23 9.52
N PRO A 366 -8.76 5.13 9.92
CA PRO A 366 -7.35 4.96 9.67
C PRO A 366 -7.11 4.77 8.18
N ARG A 367 -5.90 5.06 7.73
CA ARG A 367 -5.47 4.75 6.36
C ARG A 367 -5.62 3.25 6.12
N ALA A 368 -6.33 2.89 5.05
CA ALA A 368 -6.47 1.51 4.64
C ALA A 368 -5.12 0.96 4.15
N HIS A 369 -4.95 -0.35 4.27
CA HIS A 369 -3.78 -1.07 3.80
C HIS A 369 -4.20 -2.10 2.77
N CYS A 370 -3.36 -2.29 1.76
CA CYS A 370 -3.51 -3.40 0.84
C CYS A 370 -3.17 -4.68 1.61
N THR A 371 -4.15 -5.58 1.75
CA THR A 371 -4.00 -6.86 2.46
C THR A 371 -3.51 -7.98 1.55
N GLU A 372 -3.31 -7.70 0.28
CA GLU A 372 -3.12 -8.71 -0.74
C GLU A 372 -1.68 -8.82 -1.20
N GLU A 373 -1.27 -10.06 -1.33
CA GLU A 373 0.05 -10.44 -1.78
C GLU A 373 -0.05 -10.71 -3.28
N LEU A 374 0.24 -9.69 -4.10
CA LEU A 374 0.42 -9.90 -5.53
C LEU A 374 1.65 -10.78 -5.75
N GLN A 375 1.48 -11.81 -6.57
CA GLN A 375 2.47 -12.85 -6.82
C GLN A 375 3.05 -12.67 -8.22
N GLU A 376 4.38 -12.66 -8.32
CA GLU A 376 5.03 -12.47 -9.61
C GLU A 376 4.96 -13.74 -10.48
N PRO A 377 4.44 -13.65 -11.73
CA PRO A 377 4.44 -14.77 -12.65
C PRO A 377 5.84 -15.36 -12.87
N GLY A 378 5.90 -16.69 -13.02
CA GLY A 378 7.15 -17.46 -13.09
C GLY A 378 7.84 -17.73 -11.76
N THR A 379 7.32 -17.24 -10.64
CA THR A 379 7.80 -17.67 -9.31
C THR A 379 7.19 -19.01 -8.90
N SER A 380 7.87 -19.72 -8.00
CA SER A 380 7.36 -20.97 -7.43
C SER A 380 6.09 -20.77 -6.61
N ILE A 381 5.93 -19.60 -5.98
CA ILE A 381 4.73 -19.22 -5.21
C ILE A 381 3.55 -18.99 -6.15
N PHE A 382 3.73 -18.24 -7.23
CA PHE A 382 2.71 -18.04 -8.25
C PHE A 382 2.26 -19.38 -8.86
N SER A 383 3.23 -20.22 -9.23
CA SER A 383 2.94 -21.53 -9.80
C SER A 383 2.17 -22.45 -8.84
N GLN A 384 2.52 -22.42 -7.56
CA GLN A 384 1.78 -23.18 -6.54
C GLN A 384 0.36 -22.66 -6.36
N THR A 385 0.18 -21.35 -6.24
CA THR A 385 -1.13 -20.74 -5.99
C THR A 385 -2.09 -20.97 -7.15
N TRP A 386 -1.62 -20.68 -8.38
CA TRP A 386 -2.49 -20.65 -9.56
C TRP A 386 -2.57 -21.99 -10.30
N TYR A 387 -1.45 -22.68 -10.49
CA TYR A 387 -1.42 -23.90 -11.29
C TYR A 387 -1.59 -25.17 -10.45
N SER A 388 -0.92 -25.25 -9.29
CA SER A 388 -0.92 -26.50 -8.50
C SER A 388 -2.26 -26.79 -7.84
N SER A 389 -3.03 -25.76 -7.48
CA SER A 389 -4.38 -25.88 -6.91
C SER A 389 -5.33 -26.61 -7.86
N LYS A 390 -5.14 -26.45 -9.18
CA LYS A 390 -5.93 -27.10 -10.24
C LYS A 390 -5.39 -28.45 -10.68
N SER A 391 -4.21 -28.86 -10.22
CA SER A 391 -3.61 -30.15 -10.62
C SER A 391 -4.45 -31.39 -10.23
N ARG A 392 -5.31 -31.27 -9.20
CA ARG A 392 -6.26 -32.34 -8.83
C ARG A 392 -7.35 -32.54 -9.87
N ASP A 393 -7.80 -31.46 -10.51
CA ASP A 393 -8.94 -31.49 -11.44
C ASP A 393 -8.50 -31.92 -12.85
N TYR A 394 -7.28 -31.55 -13.25
CA TYR A 394 -6.75 -31.76 -14.62
C TYR A 394 -5.66 -32.84 -14.70
N GLY A 395 -5.27 -33.43 -13.56
CA GLY A 395 -4.23 -34.45 -13.46
C GLY A 395 -2.80 -33.90 -13.30
N ALA A 396 -1.97 -34.63 -12.57
CA ALA A 396 -0.59 -34.22 -12.25
C ALA A 396 0.30 -34.05 -13.50
N HIS A 397 0.04 -34.80 -14.58
CA HIS A 397 0.82 -34.73 -15.82
C HIS A 397 0.64 -33.38 -16.55
N ALA A 398 -0.56 -32.78 -16.50
CA ALA A 398 -0.82 -31.46 -17.09
C ALA A 398 0.02 -30.36 -16.42
N PHE A 399 0.18 -30.41 -15.09
CA PHE A 399 1.02 -29.47 -14.35
C PHE A 399 2.51 -29.59 -14.73
N LEU A 400 3.00 -30.81 -15.00
CA LEU A 400 4.40 -31.03 -15.39
C LEU A 400 4.73 -30.48 -16.78
N LEU A 401 3.72 -30.25 -17.63
CA LEU A 401 3.88 -29.64 -18.96
C LEU A 401 3.86 -28.10 -18.93
N ILE A 402 3.69 -27.48 -17.76
CA ILE A 402 3.84 -26.03 -17.59
C ILE A 402 5.32 -25.67 -17.67
N PRO A 403 5.74 -24.86 -18.65
CA PRO A 403 7.15 -24.52 -18.81
C PRO A 403 7.66 -23.70 -17.64
N LYS A 404 8.77 -24.14 -17.04
CA LYS A 404 9.49 -23.36 -16.01
C LYS A 404 10.21 -22.13 -16.56
N SER A 405 10.34 -22.05 -17.89
CA SER A 405 11.23 -21.13 -18.61
C SER A 405 10.53 -20.29 -19.67
N LEU A 406 9.18 -20.23 -19.67
CA LEU A 406 8.52 -19.19 -20.45
C LEU A 406 9.02 -17.85 -19.91
N SER A 407 9.28 -16.87 -20.78
CA SER A 407 9.63 -15.53 -20.32
C SER A 407 8.40 -14.95 -19.65
N THR A 408 8.26 -15.21 -18.36
CA THR A 408 7.21 -14.63 -17.55
C THR A 408 7.61 -13.18 -17.36
N TYR A 409 6.70 -12.27 -17.69
CA TYR A 409 6.94 -10.85 -17.47
C TYR A 409 6.95 -10.63 -15.95
N GLY A 410 8.10 -10.24 -15.40
CA GLY A 410 8.16 -9.72 -14.05
C GLY A 410 7.39 -8.39 -14.01
N CYS A 411 6.15 -8.44 -13.56
CA CYS A 411 5.20 -7.33 -13.69
C CYS A 411 4.65 -6.82 -12.37
N VAL A 412 4.86 -7.56 -11.28
CA VAL A 412 4.58 -7.05 -9.93
C VAL A 412 5.71 -6.10 -9.58
N SER A 413 5.45 -4.81 -9.75
CA SER A 413 6.49 -3.81 -9.58
C SER A 413 6.96 -3.77 -8.13
N GLY A 414 8.22 -3.40 -7.89
CA GLY A 414 8.76 -3.17 -6.53
C GLY A 414 7.87 -2.29 -5.65
N ILE A 415 7.00 -1.48 -6.28
CA ILE A 415 6.07 -0.53 -5.66
C ILE A 415 5.01 -1.25 -4.81
N SER A 416 4.62 -2.49 -5.18
CA SER A 416 3.78 -3.34 -4.34
C SER A 416 4.30 -3.36 -2.90
N SER A 417 5.61 -3.44 -2.66
CA SER A 417 6.19 -3.54 -1.31
C SER A 417 5.96 -2.34 -0.37
N HIS A 418 5.59 -1.16 -0.88
CA HIS A 418 5.35 0.01 -0.03
C HIS A 418 3.92 0.08 0.52
N TYR A 419 2.96 -0.53 -0.19
CA TYR A 419 1.53 -0.40 0.10
C TYR A 419 0.87 -1.75 0.37
N CYS A 420 1.34 -2.80 -0.31
CA CYS A 420 0.95 -4.20 -0.18
C CYS A 420 2.14 -5.03 0.38
N PRO A 421 1.99 -5.83 1.44
CA PRO A 421 3.07 -6.69 1.89
C PRO A 421 3.49 -7.67 0.78
N ARG A 422 4.80 -7.82 0.56
CA ARG A 422 5.37 -8.85 -0.34
C ARG A 422 5.73 -10.10 0.47
N VAL A 423 5.43 -11.27 -0.08
CA VAL A 423 6.14 -12.51 0.29
C VAL A 423 7.39 -12.62 -0.56
N SER A 424 8.45 -11.90 -0.21
CA SER A 424 9.78 -12.28 -0.67
C SER A 424 10.33 -13.29 0.33
N ASP A 425 10.44 -14.57 -0.05
CA ASP A 425 11.10 -15.66 0.68
C ASP A 425 11.30 -15.40 2.19
N ALA A 426 10.19 -15.33 2.92
CA ALA A 426 10.15 -15.00 4.35
C ALA A 426 10.62 -16.18 5.23
N THR A 427 11.67 -16.89 4.80
CA THR A 427 12.42 -17.85 5.60
C THR A 427 13.70 -17.23 6.20
N ALA A 428 14.08 -15.99 5.85
CA ALA A 428 15.37 -15.43 6.26
C ALA A 428 15.38 -14.40 7.42
N LEU A 429 14.24 -13.87 7.90
CA LEU A 429 14.27 -12.73 8.86
C LEU A 429 13.39 -12.84 10.11
N LEU A 430 13.00 -14.06 10.52
CA LEU A 430 12.34 -14.29 11.82
C LEU A 430 13.31 -14.53 13.00
N THR A 431 14.53 -13.98 12.92
CA THR A 431 15.41 -13.87 14.08
C THR A 431 15.98 -12.47 14.16
N VAL A 432 15.34 -11.65 14.99
CA VAL A 432 15.91 -10.64 15.91
C VAL A 432 14.89 -9.50 16.03
N SER A 433 13.91 -9.69 16.91
CA SER A 433 13.38 -8.62 17.76
C SER A 433 12.47 -9.22 18.83
N LYS A 434 13.11 -9.81 19.84
CA LYS A 434 12.50 -10.04 21.14
C LYS A 434 13.39 -9.40 22.19
N LYS A 435 12.92 -8.27 22.72
CA LYS A 435 13.20 -7.61 24.01
C LYS A 435 13.48 -6.12 23.84
N VAL A 436 12.44 -5.31 24.02
CA VAL A 436 12.46 -4.22 25.01
C VAL A 436 11.04 -4.10 25.58
N SER A 437 10.91 -4.33 26.88
CA SER A 437 9.70 -4.04 27.67
C SER A 437 9.80 -2.63 28.26
N PRO A 438 8.68 -1.98 28.65
CA PRO A 438 8.60 -0.55 28.88
C PRO A 438 8.91 -0.16 30.34
N GLY A 439 9.48 1.04 30.53
CA GLY A 439 9.77 1.57 31.87
C GLY A 439 9.97 3.09 31.92
N HIS A 440 8.90 3.78 32.34
CA HIS A 440 8.88 4.98 33.19
C HIS A 440 9.53 6.33 32.80
N ARG A 441 8.63 7.29 32.53
CA ARG A 441 8.47 8.64 33.14
C ARG A 441 9.68 9.34 33.79
N SER A 442 9.84 10.59 33.32
CA SER A 442 9.87 11.85 34.10
C SER A 442 11.19 12.59 34.37
N LYS A 443 11.15 13.85 33.91
CA LYS A 443 11.70 15.10 34.48
C LYS A 443 13.10 15.54 34.06
N ALA A 444 13.09 16.52 33.16
CA ALA A 444 14.08 17.56 33.04
C ALA A 444 14.17 18.41 34.33
N LYS A 445 15.38 18.60 34.86
CA LYS A 445 15.73 19.77 35.65
C LYS A 445 17.20 20.09 35.43
N HIS A 446 17.43 21.25 34.85
CA HIS A 446 18.74 21.82 34.52
C HIS A 446 19.18 22.68 35.72
N VAL A 447 20.28 22.32 36.39
CA VAL A 447 21.03 23.21 37.31
C VAL A 447 22.52 22.85 37.18
N GLN A 448 23.35 23.91 37.06
CA GLN A 448 24.79 23.89 36.83
C GLN A 448 25.63 23.67 38.11
N HIS A 449 26.72 22.90 37.96
CA HIS A 449 28.06 22.96 38.61
C HIS A 449 28.24 22.81 40.15
N PRO A 450 29.46 22.51 40.67
CA PRO A 450 30.58 21.71 40.13
C PRO A 450 31.21 20.70 41.14
N ALA A 451 32.03 19.79 40.59
CA ALA A 451 33.21 19.09 41.13
C ALA A 451 33.33 18.73 42.62
N THR A 452 33.48 17.42 42.91
CA THR A 452 34.43 16.90 43.91
C THR A 452 34.72 15.41 43.66
N ARG A 453 35.96 15.01 43.99
CA ARG A 453 36.62 13.72 43.71
C ARG A 453 36.19 12.59 44.68
N PRO A 454 36.60 11.31 44.44
CA PRO A 454 35.93 10.11 44.91
C PRO A 454 36.41 9.62 46.29
N THR A 455 35.63 8.75 46.92
CA THR A 455 36.13 7.81 47.93
C THR A 455 35.42 6.47 47.79
N ARG A 456 36.23 5.40 47.81
CA ARG A 456 35.86 3.98 47.79
C ARG A 456 35.00 3.59 48.99
N LEU A 457 34.07 2.67 48.79
CA LEU A 457 34.10 1.32 49.35
C LEU A 457 33.24 0.38 48.48
#